data_AF-A0A376FEL1-F1
#
_entry.id   AF-A0A376FEL1-F1
#
_cell.length_a   1.000
_cell.length_b   1.000
_cell.length_c   1.000
_cell.angle_alpha   90.00
_cell.angle_beta   90.00
_cell.angle_gamma   90.00
#
_symmetry.space_group_name_H-M   'P 1'
#
loop_
_entity.id
_entity.type
_entity.pdbx_description
1 polymer ?
#
loop_
_entity_poly.entity_id
_entity_poly.type
_entity_poly.pdbx_seq_one_letter_code
_entity_poly.pdbx_strand_id
1 'polypeptide(L)'
;MSNTHLHNDVFYPHRTNIISELVNGKRVPGPIWRKREYRLKFLLRSLLFWSSTHRMLEALSGRDDFDRLLASQITLPSKTHRQYLMRGLTANDRADAIVNHYYWIDSLKESGLAQALTSPQEQTVVQFHAKDGVTYTVNASSAGKAEREGESTLWLHDNEDTLLASLTFSVARSNGQQVMVIGGASGAPSLRIARRH
;
A
#
# COMPACT_ATOMS: atom_id res chain seq x y z
N MET A 1 2.37 30.79 -22.40
CA MET A 1 2.72 29.39 -22.12
C MET A 1 3.07 29.29 -20.64
N SER A 2 2.11 28.93 -19.79
CA SER A 2 2.33 28.79 -18.34
C SER A 2 2.46 27.33 -17.98
N ASN A 3 3.67 26.92 -17.60
CA ASN A 3 3.93 25.64 -16.96
C ASN A 3 3.69 25.80 -15.46
N THR A 4 2.51 25.39 -14.99
CA THR A 4 2.25 25.27 -13.56
C THR A 4 2.72 23.89 -13.11
N HIS A 5 4.00 23.76 -12.79
CA HIS A 5 4.51 22.63 -12.01
C HIS A 5 3.98 22.77 -10.58
N LEU A 6 2.83 22.14 -10.27
CA LEU A 6 2.40 21.92 -8.90
C LEU A 6 3.24 20.80 -8.29
N HIS A 7 4.45 21.17 -7.84
CA HIS A 7 5.23 20.37 -6.92
C HIS A 7 4.58 20.54 -5.54
N ASN A 8 3.61 19.67 -5.21
CA ASN A 8 3.24 19.46 -3.82
C ASN A 8 4.36 18.67 -3.16
N ASP A 9 5.41 19.37 -2.78
CA ASP A 9 6.50 18.82 -1.97
C ASP A 9 5.99 18.69 -0.54
N VAL A 10 5.47 17.51 -0.24
CA VAL A 10 5.40 17.08 1.16
C VAL A 10 6.85 16.88 1.60
N PHE A 11 7.42 17.90 2.25
CA PHE A 11 8.77 17.88 2.79
C PHE A 11 8.82 16.97 4.02
N TYR A 12 9.21 15.73 3.79
CA TYR A 12 9.49 14.76 4.83
C TYR A 12 10.86 15.08 5.48
N PRO A 13 10.96 15.22 6.81
CA PRO A 13 12.26 15.35 7.45
C PRO A 13 13.11 14.10 7.15
N HIS A 14 14.27 14.30 6.52
CA HIS A 14 15.16 13.22 6.10
C HIS A 14 15.67 12.43 7.31
N ARG A 15 15.13 11.22 7.53
CA ARG A 15 15.72 10.26 8.47
C ARG A 15 16.79 9.45 7.74
N THR A 16 18.00 9.97 7.67
CA THR A 16 19.16 9.21 7.23
C THR A 16 19.36 7.98 8.13
N ASN A 17 19.66 6.82 7.53
CA ASN A 17 20.04 5.54 8.16
C ASN A 17 18.98 4.42 8.26
N ILE A 18 17.79 4.52 7.65
CA ILE A 18 16.75 3.47 7.75
C ILE A 18 17.24 2.08 7.35
N ILE A 19 17.95 1.95 6.23
CA ILE A 19 18.50 0.65 5.78
C ILE A 19 19.48 0.09 6.82
N SER A 20 20.35 0.94 7.38
CA SER A 20 21.29 0.55 8.44
C SER A 20 20.57 0.11 9.71
N GLU A 21 19.52 0.82 10.13
CA GLU A 21 18.72 0.48 11.30
C GLU A 21 18.00 -0.87 11.15
N LEU A 22 17.45 -1.14 9.96
CA LEU A 22 16.83 -2.42 9.62
C LEU A 22 17.84 -3.58 9.60
N VAL A 23 19.01 -3.37 8.99
CA VAL A 23 20.07 -4.38 8.88
C VAL A 23 20.70 -4.70 10.24
N ASN A 24 20.93 -3.67 11.06
CA ASN A 24 21.45 -3.83 12.42
C ASN A 24 20.40 -4.37 13.40
N GLY A 25 19.12 -4.39 13.01
CA GLY A 25 18.03 -4.87 13.86
C GLY A 25 17.63 -3.87 14.94
N LYS A 26 18.00 -2.59 14.79
CA LYS A 26 17.49 -1.48 15.62
C LYS A 26 16.01 -1.26 15.33
N ARG A 27 15.60 -1.41 14.06
CA ARG A 27 14.21 -1.48 13.63
C ARG A 27 13.84 -2.90 13.23
N VAL A 28 12.72 -3.39 13.74
CA VAL A 28 12.22 -4.74 13.50
C VAL A 28 10.74 -4.66 13.11
N PRO A 29 10.41 -4.44 11.82
CA PRO A 29 9.03 -4.34 11.32
C PRO A 29 8.13 -5.53 11.67
N GLY A 30 8.71 -6.71 11.84
CA GLY A 30 7.97 -7.91 12.20
C GLY A 30 8.88 -9.09 12.53
N PRO A 31 8.31 -10.25 12.91
CA PRO A 31 9.08 -11.38 13.44
C PRO A 31 10.21 -11.87 12.51
N ILE A 32 10.01 -11.79 11.18
CA ILE A 32 11.02 -12.22 10.19
C ILE A 32 12.30 -11.38 10.26
N TRP A 33 12.21 -10.10 10.65
CA TRP A 33 13.35 -9.18 10.75
C TRP A 33 14.26 -9.47 11.95
N ARG A 34 13.79 -10.26 12.93
CA ARG A 34 14.65 -10.73 14.04
C ARG A 34 15.75 -11.68 13.54
N LYS A 35 15.48 -12.42 12.45
CA LYS A 35 16.42 -13.39 11.88
C LYS A 35 17.56 -12.66 11.17
N ARG A 36 18.81 -12.91 11.59
CA ARG A 36 20.02 -12.30 10.97
C ARG A 36 20.15 -12.65 9.48
N GLU A 37 19.84 -13.88 9.11
CA GLU A 37 19.87 -14.33 7.70
C GLU A 37 18.90 -13.53 6.82
N TYR A 38 17.72 -13.19 7.33
CA TYR A 38 16.75 -12.37 6.61
C TYR A 38 17.30 -10.95 6.39
N ARG A 39 17.86 -10.34 7.44
CA ARG A 39 18.50 -9.01 7.36
C ARG A 39 19.68 -8.98 6.38
N LEU A 40 20.50 -10.02 6.35
CA LEU A 40 21.59 -10.15 5.38
C LEU A 40 21.07 -10.29 3.94
N LYS A 41 20.04 -11.13 3.73
CA LYS A 41 19.37 -11.26 2.42
C LYS A 41 18.76 -9.95 1.94
N PHE A 42 18.21 -9.15 2.86
CA PHE A 42 17.71 -7.81 2.58
C PHE A 42 18.84 -6.84 2.22
N LEU A 43 19.94 -6.81 2.99
CA LEU A 43 21.09 -5.97 2.68
C LEU A 43 21.65 -6.25 1.29
N LEU A 44 21.92 -7.51 0.97
CA LEU A 44 22.49 -7.90 -0.34
C LEU A 44 21.59 -7.47 -1.50
N ARG A 45 20.28 -7.67 -1.39
CA ARG A 45 19.32 -7.20 -2.40
C ARG A 45 19.24 -5.68 -2.46
N SER A 46 19.30 -5.01 -1.32
CA SER A 46 19.31 -3.55 -1.26
C SER A 46 20.54 -2.97 -1.93
N LEU A 47 21.70 -3.62 -1.85
CA LEU A 47 22.90 -3.20 -2.58
C LEU A 47 22.72 -3.33 -4.11
N LEU A 48 22.05 -4.39 -4.58
CA LEU A 48 21.72 -4.56 -6.01
C LEU A 48 20.70 -3.54 -6.52
N PHE A 49 19.77 -3.11 -5.65
CA PHE A 49 18.68 -2.20 -5.98
C PHE A 49 18.77 -0.88 -5.18
N TRP A 50 19.99 -0.38 -4.97
CA TRP A 50 20.28 0.68 -4.00
C TRP A 50 19.47 1.94 -4.24
N SER A 51 19.51 2.49 -5.46
CA SER A 51 18.79 3.71 -5.81
C SER A 51 17.29 3.62 -5.51
N SER A 52 16.64 2.56 -5.99
CA SER A 52 15.20 2.35 -5.76
C SER A 52 14.84 2.14 -4.29
N THR A 53 15.64 1.37 -3.56
CA THR A 53 15.38 1.00 -2.16
C THR A 53 15.59 2.19 -1.25
N HIS A 54 16.71 2.90 -1.43
CA HIS A 54 17.05 4.09 -0.67
C HIS A 54 16.00 5.18 -0.89
N ARG A 55 15.70 5.53 -2.15
CA ARG A 55 14.72 6.58 -2.47
C ARG A 55 13.34 6.28 -1.87
N MET A 56 12.87 5.04 -2.01
CA MET A 56 11.57 4.64 -1.44
C MET A 56 11.56 4.75 0.09
N LEU A 57 12.54 4.16 0.77
CA LEU A 57 12.57 4.18 2.23
C LEU A 57 12.79 5.59 2.79
N GLU A 58 13.64 6.39 2.14
CA GLU A 58 13.87 7.78 2.50
C GLU A 58 12.59 8.60 2.38
N ALA A 59 11.89 8.52 1.25
CA ALA A 59 10.63 9.24 1.02
C ALA A 59 9.54 8.86 2.03
N LEU A 60 9.41 7.57 2.38
CA LEU A 60 8.44 7.11 3.36
C LEU A 60 8.84 7.43 4.81
N SER A 61 10.14 7.59 5.09
CA SER A 61 10.66 7.70 6.46
C SER A 61 10.26 8.96 7.21
N GLY A 62 9.87 10.04 6.51
CA GLY A 62 9.39 11.23 7.20
C GLY A 62 7.91 11.20 7.54
N ARG A 63 7.16 10.16 7.15
CA ARG A 63 5.78 10.01 7.59
C ARG A 63 5.76 9.75 9.10
N ASP A 64 4.82 10.37 9.81
CA ASP A 64 4.65 10.15 11.25
C ASP A 64 4.25 8.70 11.57
N ASP A 65 3.55 8.04 10.65
CA ASP A 65 3.11 6.65 10.78
C ASP A 65 4.10 5.62 10.20
N PHE A 66 5.35 6.01 9.88
CA PHE A 66 6.30 5.13 9.19
C PHE A 66 6.54 3.79 9.89
N ASP A 67 6.74 3.78 11.21
CA ASP A 67 6.94 2.52 11.96
C ASP A 67 5.66 1.65 11.96
N ARG A 68 4.46 2.27 11.97
CA ARG A 68 3.18 1.57 11.82
C ARG A 68 3.04 1.00 10.42
N LEU A 69 3.46 1.74 9.41
CA LEU A 69 3.44 1.31 8.01
C LEU A 69 4.36 0.10 7.79
N LEU A 70 5.56 0.10 8.38
CA LEU A 70 6.46 -1.04 8.35
C LEU A 70 5.86 -2.27 9.05
N ALA A 71 5.13 -2.06 10.14
CA ALA A 71 4.43 -3.13 10.86
C ALA A 71 3.22 -3.68 10.08
N SER A 72 2.48 -2.83 9.37
CA SER A 72 1.34 -3.27 8.55
C SER A 72 1.78 -4.02 7.29
N GLN A 73 2.93 -3.63 6.72
CA GLN A 73 3.53 -4.30 5.57
C GLN A 73 4.97 -4.70 5.85
N ILE A 74 5.14 -5.84 6.53
CA ILE A 74 6.45 -6.34 7.00
C ILE A 74 7.47 -6.47 5.85
N THR A 75 7.03 -6.71 4.61
CA THR A 75 7.93 -6.84 3.45
C THR A 75 8.12 -5.56 2.63
N LEU A 76 7.48 -4.45 3.03
CA LEU A 76 7.55 -3.15 2.35
C LEU A 76 8.99 -2.72 2.04
N PRO A 77 9.98 -2.84 2.95
CA PRO A 77 11.36 -2.45 2.62
C PRO A 77 11.96 -3.19 1.44
N SER A 78 11.51 -4.43 1.18
CA SER A 78 12.00 -5.29 0.11
C SER A 78 11.11 -5.29 -1.14
N LYS A 79 10.06 -4.47 -1.17
CA LYS A 79 9.01 -4.52 -2.20
C LYS A 79 9.54 -4.19 -3.59
N THR A 80 10.52 -3.28 -3.68
CA THR A 80 11.23 -2.93 -4.92
C THR A 80 12.13 -4.05 -5.46
N HIS A 81 12.42 -5.09 -4.68
CA HIS A 81 13.30 -6.20 -5.09
C HIS A 81 12.57 -7.29 -5.87
N ARG A 82 11.22 -7.26 -5.91
CA ARG A 82 10.38 -8.31 -6.52
C ARG A 82 9.27 -7.73 -7.40
N GLN A 83 8.70 -8.54 -8.28
CA GLN A 83 7.56 -8.11 -9.11
C GLN A 83 6.42 -7.57 -8.24
N TYR A 84 5.86 -6.44 -8.67
CA TYR A 84 4.87 -5.64 -7.94
C TYR A 84 4.02 -4.86 -8.96
N LEU A 85 2.70 -4.79 -8.72
CA LEU A 85 1.66 -4.20 -9.58
C LEU A 85 1.50 -4.85 -10.96
N MET A 86 2.46 -4.64 -11.86
CA MET A 86 2.36 -5.10 -13.24
C MET A 86 3.71 -5.56 -13.77
N ARG A 87 3.69 -6.40 -14.81
CA ARG A 87 4.90 -6.83 -15.51
C ARG A 87 5.51 -5.64 -16.27
N GLY A 88 6.84 -5.61 -16.34
CA GLY A 88 7.58 -4.58 -17.09
C GLY A 88 8.04 -3.37 -16.27
N LEU A 89 7.58 -3.19 -15.03
CA LEU A 89 8.07 -2.12 -14.16
C LEU A 89 9.51 -2.36 -13.71
N THR A 90 10.36 -1.34 -13.84
CA THR A 90 11.72 -1.36 -13.28
C THR A 90 11.68 -1.26 -11.75
N ALA A 91 12.82 -1.43 -11.08
CA ALA A 91 12.89 -1.23 -9.62
C ALA A 91 12.54 0.22 -9.22
N ASN A 92 12.91 1.19 -10.06
CA ASN A 92 12.60 2.60 -9.82
C ASN A 92 11.11 2.89 -10.04
N ASP A 93 10.49 2.35 -11.10
CA ASP A 93 9.05 2.55 -11.32
C ASP A 93 8.22 1.97 -10.16
N ARG A 94 8.64 0.81 -9.63
CA ARG A 94 8.03 0.22 -8.44
C ARG A 94 8.19 1.11 -7.22
N ALA A 95 9.37 1.69 -7.00
CA ALA A 95 9.61 2.65 -5.92
C ALA A 95 8.72 3.91 -6.10
N ASP A 96 8.62 4.45 -7.31
CA ASP A 96 7.77 5.62 -7.60
C ASP A 96 6.29 5.30 -7.37
N ALA A 97 5.80 4.14 -7.80
CA ALA A 97 4.42 3.74 -7.58
C ALA A 97 4.07 3.66 -6.09
N ILE A 98 4.96 3.07 -5.28
CA ILE A 98 4.80 2.99 -3.82
C ILE A 98 4.77 4.41 -3.21
N VAL A 99 5.79 5.23 -3.50
CA VAL A 99 5.90 6.59 -2.94
C VAL A 99 4.69 7.45 -3.33
N ASN A 100 4.30 7.44 -4.61
CA ASN A 100 3.14 8.20 -5.09
C ASN A 100 1.85 7.78 -4.40
N HIS A 101 1.67 6.49 -4.08
CA HIS A 101 0.48 6.05 -3.39
C HIS A 101 0.39 6.61 -1.98
N TYR A 102 1.50 6.60 -1.23
CA TYR A 102 1.52 7.17 0.12
C TYR A 102 1.41 8.70 0.12
N TYR A 103 1.97 9.38 -0.90
CA TYR A 103 1.73 10.82 -1.09
C TYR A 103 0.27 11.14 -1.41
N TRP A 104 -0.39 10.27 -2.19
CA TRP A 104 -1.81 10.40 -2.42
C TRP A 104 -2.61 10.20 -1.12
N ILE A 105 -2.28 9.20 -0.30
CA ILE A 105 -2.90 9.01 1.02
C ILE A 105 -2.75 10.28 1.88
N ASP A 106 -1.55 10.87 1.92
CA ASP A 106 -1.28 12.07 2.73
C ASP A 106 -1.99 13.33 2.19
N SER A 107 -2.40 13.31 0.92
CA SER A 107 -3.20 14.37 0.31
C SER A 107 -4.71 14.25 0.57
N LEU A 108 -5.18 13.14 1.14
CA LEU A 108 -6.59 12.95 1.45
C LEU A 108 -7.04 13.90 2.56
N LYS A 109 -8.16 14.59 2.34
CA LYS A 109 -8.75 15.50 3.34
C LYS A 109 -9.31 14.75 4.55
N GLU A 110 -9.85 13.56 4.31
CA GLU A 110 -10.46 12.72 5.34
C GLU A 110 -9.40 11.84 6.02
N SER A 111 -8.97 12.24 7.22
CA SER A 111 -7.96 11.51 7.99
C SER A 111 -8.40 10.08 8.33
N GLY A 112 -9.71 9.85 8.50
CA GLY A 112 -10.26 8.52 8.75
C GLY A 112 -10.02 7.55 7.58
N LEU A 113 -10.24 8.00 6.34
CA LEU A 113 -9.97 7.19 5.16
C LEU A 113 -8.46 6.91 4.99
N ALA A 114 -7.62 7.93 5.19
CA ALA A 114 -6.17 7.77 5.13
C ALA A 114 -5.66 6.73 6.14
N GLN A 115 -6.14 6.80 7.39
CA GLN A 115 -5.81 5.83 8.44
C GLN A 115 -6.34 4.43 8.13
N ALA A 116 -7.55 4.32 7.57
CA ALA A 116 -8.12 3.05 7.17
C ALA A 116 -7.27 2.38 6.07
N LEU A 117 -6.87 3.13 5.04
CA LEU A 117 -6.08 2.64 3.91
C LEU A 117 -4.66 2.19 4.28
N THR A 118 -4.09 2.65 5.40
CA THR A 118 -2.78 2.21 5.92
C THR A 118 -2.89 1.21 7.07
N SER A 119 -4.10 0.91 7.54
CA SER A 119 -4.34 0.04 8.69
C SER A 119 -4.01 -1.43 8.37
N PRO A 120 -3.39 -2.18 9.31
CA PRO A 120 -3.22 -3.63 9.14
C PRO A 120 -4.55 -4.40 9.21
N GLN A 121 -5.58 -3.81 9.81
CA GLN A 121 -6.92 -4.39 9.96
C GLN A 121 -7.95 -3.59 9.17
N GLU A 122 -9.02 -4.24 8.73
CA GLU A 122 -10.16 -3.58 8.09
C GLU A 122 -10.76 -2.53 9.01
N GLN A 123 -10.99 -1.34 8.47
CA GLN A 123 -11.65 -0.22 9.15
C GLN A 123 -12.82 0.24 8.28
N THR A 124 -13.99 0.44 8.87
CA THR A 124 -15.17 0.93 8.16
C THR A 124 -14.95 2.36 7.67
N VAL A 125 -15.16 2.56 6.38
CA VAL A 125 -15.06 3.87 5.72
C VAL A 125 -16.45 4.46 5.48
N VAL A 126 -17.39 3.65 5.02
CA VAL A 126 -18.75 4.10 4.74
C VAL A 126 -19.75 2.96 4.86
N GLN A 127 -20.95 3.29 5.32
CA GLN A 127 -22.12 2.41 5.27
C GLN A 127 -23.20 3.08 4.43
N PHE A 128 -23.89 2.30 3.60
CA PHE A 128 -24.97 2.81 2.77
C PHE A 128 -26.10 1.78 2.65
N HIS A 129 -27.32 2.27 2.44
CA HIS A 129 -28.49 1.42 2.23
C HIS A 129 -28.77 1.25 0.75
N ALA A 130 -29.05 0.02 0.31
CA ALA A 130 -29.58 -0.24 -1.02
C ALA A 130 -31.11 -0.12 -1.06
N LYS A 131 -31.68 -0.32 -2.25
CA LYS A 131 -33.12 -0.12 -2.54
C LYS A 131 -34.05 -0.92 -1.62
N ASP A 132 -33.62 -2.09 -1.15
CA ASP A 132 -34.42 -2.98 -0.30
C ASP A 132 -34.20 -2.74 1.21
N GLY A 133 -33.53 -1.63 1.59
CA GLY A 133 -33.20 -1.32 2.99
C GLY A 133 -31.99 -2.09 3.55
N VAL A 134 -31.40 -2.98 2.76
CA VAL A 134 -30.19 -3.73 3.11
C VAL A 134 -29.01 -2.78 3.25
N THR A 135 -28.28 -2.88 4.37
CA THR A 135 -27.08 -2.10 4.64
C THR A 135 -25.86 -2.80 4.05
N TYR A 136 -25.03 -2.05 3.34
CA TYR A 136 -23.71 -2.47 2.89
C TYR A 136 -22.64 -1.66 3.59
N THR A 137 -21.53 -2.33 3.89
CA THR A 137 -20.38 -1.71 4.56
C THR A 137 -19.17 -1.78 3.63
N VAL A 138 -18.51 -0.64 3.43
CA VAL A 138 -17.20 -0.57 2.77
C VAL A 138 -16.15 -0.38 3.85
N ASN A 139 -15.26 -1.36 3.96
CA ASN A 139 -14.07 -1.26 4.79
C ASN A 139 -12.83 -0.97 3.92
N ALA A 140 -11.79 -0.45 4.54
CA ALA A 140 -10.47 -0.30 3.94
C ALA A 140 -9.38 -0.83 4.87
N SER A 141 -8.31 -1.33 4.27
CA SER A 141 -7.07 -1.71 4.96
C SER A 141 -5.87 -1.54 4.03
N SER A 142 -4.67 -1.65 4.59
CA SER A 142 -3.46 -1.94 3.83
C SER A 142 -3.58 -3.30 3.13
N ALA A 143 -2.92 -3.46 1.98
CA ALA A 143 -3.07 -4.63 1.13
C ALA A 143 -2.72 -5.97 1.80
N GLY A 144 -1.91 -5.96 2.87
CA GLY A 144 -1.59 -7.14 3.66
C GLY A 144 -1.17 -8.35 2.81
N LYS A 145 -2.03 -9.39 2.73
CA LYS A 145 -1.78 -10.60 1.94
C LYS A 145 -1.72 -10.35 0.43
N ALA A 146 -2.39 -9.30 -0.07
CA ALA A 146 -2.39 -8.88 -1.46
C ALA A 146 -1.32 -7.81 -1.74
N GLU A 147 -0.28 -7.69 -0.90
CA GLU A 147 0.81 -6.71 -1.07
C GLU A 147 1.54 -6.74 -2.42
N ARG A 148 1.37 -7.79 -3.24
CA ARG A 148 1.91 -7.84 -4.61
C ARG A 148 1.03 -7.15 -5.64
N GLU A 149 -0.25 -6.99 -5.31
CA GLU A 149 -1.31 -6.46 -6.15
C GLU A 149 -1.61 -4.98 -5.83
N GLY A 150 -1.07 -4.45 -4.73
CA GLY A 150 -1.15 -3.03 -4.40
C GLY A 150 -0.68 -2.66 -3.00
N GLU A 151 -1.13 -1.51 -2.53
CA GLU A 151 -0.80 -0.90 -1.24
C GLU A 151 -2.00 -0.88 -0.30
N SER A 152 -3.22 -0.71 -0.83
CA SER A 152 -4.47 -0.70 -0.06
C SER A 152 -5.51 -1.60 -0.69
N THR A 153 -6.44 -2.08 0.14
CA THR A 153 -7.58 -2.89 -0.28
C THR A 153 -8.89 -2.29 0.26
N LEU A 154 -9.89 -2.20 -0.61
CA LEU A 154 -11.28 -1.96 -0.22
C LEU A 154 -12.03 -3.29 -0.14
N TRP A 155 -12.92 -3.40 0.83
CA TRP A 155 -13.70 -4.60 1.10
C TRP A 155 -15.17 -4.21 1.17
N LEU A 156 -16.00 -4.88 0.39
CA LEU A 156 -17.45 -4.69 0.40
C LEU A 156 -18.09 -5.86 1.13
N HIS A 157 -18.80 -5.55 2.21
CA HIS A 157 -19.57 -6.51 3.00
C HIS A 157 -21.06 -6.20 2.91
N ASP A 158 -21.89 -7.24 3.00
CA ASP A 158 -23.33 -7.08 3.21
C ASP A 158 -23.67 -6.82 4.69
N ASN A 159 -24.96 -6.86 5.00
CA ASN A 159 -25.49 -6.63 6.35
C ASN A 159 -25.22 -7.78 7.33
N GLU A 160 -24.81 -8.95 6.84
CA GLU A 160 -24.42 -10.11 7.65
C GLU A 160 -22.90 -10.22 7.79
N ASP A 161 -22.16 -9.19 7.39
CA ASP A 161 -20.69 -9.15 7.36
C ASP A 161 -20.09 -10.20 6.40
N THR A 162 -20.83 -10.59 5.35
CA THR A 162 -20.33 -11.47 4.30
C THR A 162 -19.54 -10.68 3.27
N LEU A 163 -18.29 -11.08 3.01
CA LEU A 163 -17.44 -10.45 1.99
C LEU A 163 -18.00 -10.70 0.58
N LEU A 164 -18.47 -9.62 -0.06
CA LEU A 164 -19.02 -9.64 -1.41
C LEU A 164 -18.00 -9.35 -2.49
N ALA A 165 -17.05 -8.45 -2.21
CA ALA A 165 -15.99 -8.11 -3.14
C ALA A 165 -14.80 -7.47 -2.43
N SER A 166 -13.62 -7.62 -3.01
CA SER A 166 -12.42 -6.88 -2.62
C SER A 166 -11.71 -6.28 -3.82
N LEU A 167 -11.09 -5.13 -3.60
CA LEU A 167 -10.36 -4.38 -4.62
C LEU A 167 -9.03 -3.90 -4.05
N THR A 168 -7.92 -4.49 -4.51
CA THR A 168 -6.56 -4.10 -4.14
C THR A 168 -5.96 -3.19 -5.20
N PHE A 169 -5.45 -2.04 -4.77
CA PHE A 169 -4.99 -1.01 -5.69
C PHE A 169 -3.76 -0.24 -5.19
N SER A 170 -3.19 0.56 -6.07
CA SER A 170 -2.22 1.61 -5.76
C SER A 170 -2.51 2.83 -6.62
N VAL A 171 -2.17 4.01 -6.10
CA VAL A 171 -2.32 5.27 -6.85
C VAL A 171 -0.93 5.68 -7.30
N ALA A 172 -0.68 5.55 -8.59
CA ALA A 172 0.60 5.88 -9.20
C ALA A 172 0.46 7.15 -10.06
N ARG A 173 1.56 7.57 -10.67
CA ARG A 173 1.55 8.60 -11.71
C ARG A 173 1.89 8.00 -13.06
N SER A 174 1.14 8.38 -14.09
CA SER A 174 1.41 8.06 -15.48
C SER A 174 1.23 9.32 -16.32
N ASN A 175 2.23 9.70 -17.10
CA ASN A 175 2.22 10.93 -17.92
C ASN A 175 1.82 12.20 -17.13
N GLY A 176 2.29 12.31 -15.88
CA GLY A 176 1.98 13.44 -15.00
C GLY A 176 0.57 13.42 -14.37
N GLN A 177 -0.27 12.45 -14.70
CA GLN A 177 -1.61 12.29 -14.14
C GLN A 177 -1.63 11.21 -13.05
N GLN A 178 -2.46 11.40 -12.03
CA GLN A 178 -2.73 10.36 -11.05
C GLN A 178 -3.58 9.26 -11.69
N VAL A 179 -3.16 8.02 -11.54
CA VAL A 179 -3.86 6.84 -12.04
C VAL A 179 -4.02 5.82 -10.92
N MET A 180 -5.22 5.24 -10.82
CA MET A 180 -5.48 4.12 -9.92
C MET A 180 -5.17 2.82 -10.67
N VAL A 181 -4.17 2.10 -10.20
CA VAL A 181 -3.79 0.79 -10.72
C VAL A 181 -4.45 -0.27 -9.84
N ILE A 182 -5.32 -1.08 -10.44
CA ILE A 182 -5.96 -2.21 -9.79
C ILE A 182 -5.12 -3.45 -10.09
N GLY A 183 -4.41 -3.98 -9.08
CA GLY A 183 -3.65 -5.22 -9.25
C GLY A 183 -4.39 -6.46 -8.80
N GLY A 184 -5.52 -6.31 -8.08
CA GLY A 184 -6.34 -7.41 -7.60
C GLY A 184 -7.80 -7.01 -7.46
N ALA A 185 -8.69 -7.83 -7.99
CA ALA A 185 -10.14 -7.69 -7.79
C ALA A 185 -10.74 -9.08 -7.64
N SER A 186 -11.46 -9.33 -6.55
CA SER A 186 -12.14 -10.59 -6.31
C SER A 186 -13.59 -10.33 -5.99
N GLY A 187 -14.50 -11.07 -6.63
CA GLY A 187 -15.90 -11.13 -6.22
C GLY A 187 -16.11 -12.22 -5.16
N ALA A 188 -17.33 -12.30 -4.63
CA ALA A 188 -17.71 -13.26 -3.61
C ALA A 188 -17.25 -14.68 -3.99
N PRO A 189 -16.54 -15.40 -3.11
CA PRO A 189 -16.35 -16.83 -3.29
C PRO A 189 -17.74 -17.45 -3.18
N SER A 190 -18.32 -17.83 -4.32
CA SER A 190 -19.66 -18.42 -4.48
C SER A 190 -20.88 -17.50 -4.27
N LEU A 191 -21.11 -16.56 -5.19
CA LEU A 191 -22.45 -16.46 -5.78
C LEU A 191 -22.47 -17.35 -7.03
N ARG A 192 -22.74 -18.64 -6.83
CA ARG A 192 -23.24 -19.49 -7.91
C ARG A 192 -24.56 -18.85 -8.30
N ILE A 193 -24.59 -18.16 -9.44
CA ILE A 193 -25.81 -17.65 -10.04
C ILE A 193 -26.73 -18.86 -10.18
N ALA A 194 -27.68 -19.02 -9.27
CA ALA A 194 -28.82 -19.88 -9.49
C ALA A 194 -29.60 -19.23 -10.63
N ARG A 195 -29.26 -19.60 -11.87
CA ARG A 195 -30.15 -19.42 -13.00
C ARG A 195 -31.39 -20.26 -12.67
N ARG A 196 -32.42 -19.64 -12.10
CA ARG A 196 -33.76 -20.20 -12.15
C ARG A 196 -34.26 -20.00 -13.56
N HIS A 197 -34.41 -21.11 -14.27
CA HIS A 197 -35.34 -21.26 -15.39
C HIS A 197 -36.77 -21.23 -14.85
#